data_AF-X1RQ39-F1
#
_entry.id   AF-X1RQ39-F1
#
_cell.length_a   1.000
_cell.length_b   1.000
_cell.length_c   1.000
_cell.angle_alpha   90.00
_cell.angle_beta   90.00
_cell.angle_gamma   90.00
#
_symmetry.space_group_name_H-M   'P 1'
#
loop_
_entity.id
_entity.type
_entity.pdbx_description
1 polymer ?
#
loop_
_entity_poly.entity_id
_entity_poly.type
_entity_poly.pdbx_seq_one_letter_code
_entity_poly.pdbx_strand_id
1 'polypeptide(L)'
;KRKLKRTYPDLRAITRWHWFGDSDLSKFHPHLNILVDVLQKIPGEDLEELKRYYKELLERISGVNIGNKKIDVYYQYLKTKGRIIHAVKYIMRPTFLIYQRDLAEKLKGFRNNVYWGKWRDQTYEEIEREAIRREADTKIKPEIVLLSNKICP
;
A
#
# COMPACT_ATOMS: atom_id res chain seq x y z
N LYS A 1 4.33 -5.92 3.82
CA LYS A 1 2.89 -6.06 4.17
C LYS A 1 2.60 -6.39 5.65
N ARG A 2 3.23 -7.41 6.28
CA ARG A 2 2.87 -7.82 7.66
C ARG A 2 3.08 -6.73 8.72
N LYS A 3 4.16 -5.95 8.66
CA LYS A 3 4.39 -4.80 9.56
C LYS A 3 3.30 -3.75 9.40
N LEU A 4 3.05 -3.26 8.19
CA LEU A 4 1.96 -2.32 7.92
C LEU A 4 0.59 -2.80 8.43
N LYS A 5 0.24 -4.07 8.19
CA LYS A 5 -1.01 -4.63 8.73
C LYS A 5 -1.04 -4.70 10.26
N ARG A 6 0.10 -4.91 10.91
CA ARG A 6 0.19 -4.94 12.39
C ARG A 6 0.15 -3.54 12.99
N THR A 7 0.83 -2.59 12.36
CA THR A 7 0.85 -1.18 12.78
C THR A 7 -0.52 -0.53 12.53
N TYR A 8 -1.16 -0.86 11.41
CA TYR A 8 -2.42 -0.26 10.99
C TYR A 8 -3.44 -1.34 10.57
N PRO A 9 -4.02 -2.08 11.54
CA PRO A 9 -4.94 -3.19 11.24
C PRO A 9 -6.27 -2.74 10.64
N ASP A 10 -6.70 -1.53 10.98
CA ASP A 10 -8.00 -0.98 10.55
C ASP A 10 -7.93 -0.31 9.17
N LEU A 11 -6.73 0.04 8.68
CA LEU A 11 -6.59 0.64 7.37
C LEU A 11 -6.99 -0.34 6.26
N ARG A 12 -7.80 0.15 5.32
CA ARG A 12 -8.06 -0.55 4.07
C ARG A 12 -6.82 -0.49 3.20
N ALA A 13 -6.30 -1.65 2.84
CA ALA A 13 -5.14 -1.70 1.97
C ALA A 13 -5.14 -2.96 1.11
N ILE A 14 -4.53 -2.81 -0.07
CA ILE A 14 -4.29 -3.90 -1.01
C ILE A 14 -2.80 -3.95 -1.33
N THR A 15 -2.28 -5.18 -1.40
CA THR A 15 -0.92 -5.47 -1.85
C THR A 15 -0.97 -6.36 -3.07
N ARG A 16 -0.05 -6.13 -4.00
CA ARG A 16 0.14 -6.98 -5.17
C ARG A 16 1.59 -6.97 -5.63
N TRP A 17 2.11 -8.13 -5.99
CA TRP A 17 3.38 -8.23 -6.70
C TRP A 17 3.19 -8.07 -8.20
N HIS A 18 4.08 -7.28 -8.78
CA HIS A 18 4.38 -7.28 -10.21
C HIS A 18 5.78 -7.83 -10.41
N TRP A 19 5.94 -8.64 -11.45
CA TRP A 19 7.17 -9.41 -11.69
C TRP A 19 7.97 -8.90 -12.90
N PHE A 20 7.34 -8.12 -13.76
CA PHE A 20 7.89 -7.62 -15.01
C PHE A 20 7.81 -6.09 -15.04
N GLY A 21 8.76 -5.46 -15.75
CA GLY A 21 8.75 -4.02 -15.99
C GLY A 21 7.75 -3.61 -17.08
N ASP A 22 7.55 -2.30 -17.26
CA ASP A 22 6.61 -1.76 -18.26
C ASP A 22 7.19 -1.71 -19.68
N SER A 23 8.49 -1.43 -19.79
CA SER A 23 9.18 -1.18 -21.06
C SER A 23 9.81 -2.43 -21.67
N ASP A 24 10.22 -3.38 -20.83
CA ASP A 24 10.93 -4.59 -21.24
C ASP A 24 10.38 -5.79 -20.48
N LEU A 25 9.45 -6.51 -21.13
CA LEU A 25 8.77 -7.67 -20.58
C LEU A 25 9.65 -8.92 -20.52
N SER A 26 10.86 -8.87 -21.10
CA SER A 26 11.87 -9.93 -20.97
C SER A 26 12.69 -9.81 -19.69
N LYS A 27 12.62 -8.66 -19.00
CA LYS A 27 13.35 -8.40 -17.76
C LYS A 27 12.48 -8.62 -16.54
N PHE A 28 12.95 -9.49 -15.66
CA PHE A 28 12.38 -9.71 -14.34
C PHE A 28 12.67 -8.51 -13.42
N HIS A 29 11.63 -7.84 -12.94
CA HIS A 29 11.73 -6.67 -12.06
C HIS A 29 10.68 -6.77 -10.93
N PRO A 30 10.89 -7.67 -9.96
CA PRO A 30 9.90 -7.95 -8.92
C PRO A 30 9.75 -6.76 -7.98
N HIS A 31 8.54 -6.21 -7.89
CA HIS A 31 8.24 -5.14 -6.95
C HIS A 31 6.85 -5.35 -6.31
N LEU A 32 6.77 -5.00 -5.03
CA LEU A 32 5.55 -5.10 -4.24
C LEU A 32 4.88 -3.74 -4.19
N ASN A 33 3.72 -3.64 -4.82
CA ASN A 33 2.87 -2.47 -4.69
C ASN A 33 1.99 -2.60 -3.44
N ILE A 34 1.87 -1.50 -2.69
CA ILE A 34 0.99 -1.39 -1.53
C ILE A 34 0.17 -0.11 -1.70
N LEU A 35 -1.13 -0.25 -1.90
CA LEU A 35 -2.05 0.86 -1.86
C LEU A 35 -2.77 0.84 -0.52
N VAL A 36 -2.67 1.93 0.20
CA VAL A 36 -3.33 2.13 1.49
C VAL A 36 -4.31 3.27 1.29
N ASP A 37 -5.55 3.02 1.66
CA ASP A 37 -6.58 4.05 1.67
C ASP A 37 -6.43 4.87 2.95
N VAL A 38 -5.97 6.11 2.78
CA VAL A 38 -5.65 7.05 3.84
C VAL A 38 -6.09 8.45 3.42
N LEU A 39 -6.62 9.20 4.39
CA LEU A 39 -6.98 10.61 4.18
C LEU A 39 -5.78 11.55 4.26
N GLN A 40 -4.62 11.05 4.68
CA GLN A 40 -3.41 11.83 4.83
C GLN A 40 -2.14 11.04 4.54
N LYS A 41 -1.06 11.79 4.37
CA LYS A 41 0.28 11.25 4.21
C LYS A 41 0.72 10.55 5.50
N ILE A 42 1.40 9.41 5.36
CA ILE A 42 2.12 8.77 6.47
C ILE A 42 3.20 9.75 6.95
N PRO A 43 3.34 9.97 8.27
CA PRO A 43 4.40 10.81 8.83
C PRO A 43 5.79 10.38 8.35
N GLY A 44 6.72 11.33 8.28
CA GLY A 44 8.09 11.04 7.81
C GLY A 44 8.81 10.01 8.68
N GLU A 45 8.60 10.09 9.99
CA GLU A 45 9.21 9.19 10.99
C GLU A 45 8.73 7.74 10.79
N ASP A 46 7.42 7.53 10.69
CA ASP A 46 6.82 6.22 10.39
C ASP A 46 7.35 5.64 9.07
N LEU A 47 7.55 6.48 8.05
CA LEU A 47 8.08 6.04 6.76
C LEU A 47 9.53 5.57 6.88
N GLU A 48 10.37 6.26 7.65
CA GLU A 48 11.75 5.85 7.90
C GLU A 48 11.83 4.58 8.76
N GLU A 49 10.95 4.41 9.75
CA GLU A 49 10.83 3.15 10.49
C GLU A 49 10.44 1.99 9.57
N LEU A 50 9.47 2.21 8.67
CA LEU A 50 9.07 1.22 7.68
C LEU A 50 10.21 0.82 6.75
N LYS A 51 10.99 1.79 6.24
CA LYS A 51 12.17 1.53 5.40
C LYS A 51 13.19 0.69 6.14
N ARG A 52 13.50 1.04 7.39
CA ARG A 52 14.42 0.29 8.26
C ARG A 52 13.94 -1.14 8.48
N TYR A 53 12.67 -1.32 8.83
CA TYR A 53 12.07 -2.64 9.03
C TYR A 53 12.16 -3.52 7.78
N TYR A 54 11.85 -2.98 6.60
CA TYR A 54 11.94 -3.75 5.36
C TYR A 54 13.39 -4.10 5.01
N LYS A 55 14.34 -3.26 5.39
CA LYS A 55 15.77 -3.53 5.24
C LYS A 55 16.21 -4.71 6.06
N GLU A 56 15.97 -4.66 7.36
CA GLU A 56 16.29 -5.76 8.27
C GLU A 56 15.59 -7.06 7.84
N LEU A 57 14.35 -6.96 7.36
CA LEU A 57 13.62 -8.11 6.84
C LEU A 57 14.28 -8.71 5.59
N LEU A 58 14.70 -7.90 4.64
CA LEU A 58 15.37 -8.37 3.43
C LEU A 58 16.73 -8.98 3.74
N GLU A 59 17.54 -8.34 4.59
CA GLU A 59 18.83 -8.86 5.02
C GLU A 59 18.66 -10.22 5.71
N ARG A 60 17.67 -10.34 6.60
CA ARG A 60 17.37 -11.61 7.29
C ARG A 60 16.89 -12.72 6.35
N ILE A 61 16.03 -12.40 5.37
CA ILE A 61 15.48 -13.42 4.46
C ILE A 61 16.50 -13.84 3.41
N SER A 62 17.28 -12.88 2.88
CA SER A 62 18.25 -13.14 1.81
C SER A 62 19.61 -13.63 2.31
N GLY A 63 19.94 -13.39 3.58
CA GLY A 63 21.29 -13.61 4.12
C GLY A 63 22.33 -12.62 3.57
N VAL A 64 21.91 -11.63 2.76
CA VAL A 64 22.78 -10.63 2.16
C VAL A 64 22.79 -9.38 3.03
N ASN A 65 23.98 -8.89 3.39
CA ASN A 65 24.13 -7.60 4.07
C ASN A 65 23.99 -6.46 3.05
N ILE A 66 22.96 -5.63 3.20
CA ILE A 66 22.67 -4.52 2.29
C ILE A 66 23.49 -3.27 2.69
N GLY A 67 24.07 -3.24 3.90
CA GLY A 67 24.97 -2.20 4.38
C GLY A 67 24.27 -0.85 4.46
N ASN A 68 24.92 0.22 4.00
CA ASN A 68 24.32 1.56 3.96
C ASN A 68 23.43 1.82 2.73
N LYS A 69 23.19 0.81 1.87
CA LYS A 69 22.31 1.01 0.72
C LYS A 69 20.88 1.24 1.22
N LYS A 70 20.29 2.36 0.77
CA LYS A 70 18.88 2.65 1.01
C LYS A 70 18.05 1.65 0.22
N ILE A 71 17.07 1.03 0.87
CA ILE A 71 16.00 0.39 0.12
C ILE A 71 15.19 1.48 -0.54
N ASP A 72 15.03 1.35 -1.85
CA ASP A 72 14.13 2.20 -2.61
C ASP A 72 12.68 1.83 -2.29
N VAL A 73 12.16 2.41 -1.21
CA VAL A 73 10.74 2.41 -0.89
C VAL A 73 10.15 3.69 -1.49
N TYR A 74 9.69 3.58 -2.73
CA TYR A 74 8.93 4.65 -3.36
C TYR A 74 7.60 4.84 -2.62
N TYR A 75 7.42 6.01 -2.01
CA TYR A 75 6.20 6.38 -1.30
C TYR A 75 5.63 7.68 -1.87
N GLN A 76 4.33 7.66 -2.15
CA GLN A 76 3.62 8.81 -2.68
C GLN A 76 2.21 8.89 -2.13
N TYR A 77 1.82 10.09 -1.67
CA TYR A 77 0.45 10.39 -1.29
C TYR A 77 -0.32 10.97 -2.48
N LEU A 78 -1.40 10.30 -2.88
CA LEU A 78 -2.16 10.63 -4.07
C LEU A 78 -3.40 11.44 -3.70
N LYS A 79 -3.41 12.74 -4.06
CA LYS A 79 -4.51 13.66 -3.73
C LYS A 79 -5.59 13.75 -4.81
N THR A 80 -5.22 13.54 -6.07
CA THR A 80 -6.13 13.79 -7.20
C THR A 80 -6.78 12.50 -7.69
N LYS A 81 -8.08 12.57 -8.00
CA LYS A 81 -8.87 11.42 -8.47
C LYS A 81 -8.21 10.71 -9.66
N GLY A 82 -7.70 11.46 -10.63
CA GLY A 82 -7.02 10.88 -11.80
C GLY A 82 -5.79 10.04 -11.44
N ARG A 83 -4.98 10.51 -10.48
CA ARG A 83 -3.80 9.79 -10.02
C ARG A 83 -4.16 8.55 -9.18
N ILE A 84 -5.20 8.65 -8.36
CA ILE A 84 -5.73 7.50 -7.61
C ILE A 84 -6.21 6.41 -8.58
N ILE A 85 -7.03 6.78 -9.59
CA ILE A 85 -7.51 5.84 -10.61
C ILE A 85 -6.33 5.21 -11.37
N HIS A 86 -5.33 6.02 -11.74
CA HIS A 86 -4.13 5.53 -12.42
C HIS A 86 -3.38 4.49 -11.56
N ALA A 87 -3.15 4.79 -10.28
CA ALA A 87 -2.49 3.86 -9.37
C ALA A 87 -3.30 2.57 -9.18
N VAL A 88 -4.62 2.66 -9.03
CA VAL A 88 -5.49 1.48 -8.95
C VAL A 88 -5.41 0.64 -10.22
N LYS A 89 -5.50 1.25 -11.40
CA LYS A 89 -5.38 0.56 -12.70
C LYS A 89 -4.02 -0.13 -12.82
N TYR A 90 -2.95 0.57 -12.48
CA TYR A 90 -1.59 0.05 -12.50
C TYR A 90 -1.47 -1.18 -11.60
N ILE A 91 -1.85 -1.05 -10.33
CA ILE A 91 -1.77 -2.14 -9.36
C ILE A 91 -2.64 -3.32 -9.80
N MET A 92 -3.85 -3.08 -10.33
CA MET A 92 -4.76 -4.17 -10.70
C MET A 92 -4.38 -4.89 -12.00
N ARG A 93 -3.34 -4.45 -12.71
CA ARG A 93 -2.84 -5.04 -13.96
C ARG A 93 -2.56 -6.55 -13.83
N PRO A 94 -2.82 -7.36 -14.89
CA PRO A 94 -2.51 -8.78 -14.90
C PRO A 94 -1.07 -9.11 -14.48
N THR A 95 -0.90 -10.23 -13.80
CA THR A 95 0.43 -10.72 -13.36
C THR A 95 1.33 -11.08 -14.53
N PHE A 96 0.73 -11.62 -15.59
CA PHE A 96 1.40 -11.94 -16.85
C PHE A 96 0.88 -10.99 -17.93
N LEU A 97 1.80 -10.29 -18.56
CA LEU A 97 1.55 -9.49 -19.76
C LEU A 97 1.99 -10.26 -21.00
N ILE A 98 3.10 -10.97 -20.84
CA ILE A 98 3.51 -12.07 -21.69
C ILE A 98 3.50 -13.31 -20.81
N TYR A 99 2.99 -14.41 -21.35
CA TYR A 99 2.97 -15.68 -20.67
C TYR A 99 4.38 -16.27 -20.61
N GLN A 100 4.81 -16.67 -19.41
CA GLN A 100 6.08 -17.38 -19.20
C GLN A 100 5.82 -18.62 -18.34
N ARG A 101 6.03 -19.81 -18.92
CA ARG A 101 5.67 -21.10 -18.31
C ARG A 101 6.37 -21.32 -16.97
N ASP A 102 7.70 -21.17 -16.93
CA ASP A 102 8.50 -21.45 -15.72
C ASP A 102 8.09 -20.58 -14.53
N LEU A 103 7.78 -19.31 -14.78
CA LEU A 103 7.30 -18.40 -13.74
C LEU A 103 5.88 -18.76 -13.32
N ALA A 104 5.00 -19.13 -14.25
CA ALA A 104 3.65 -19.57 -13.95
C ALA A 104 3.63 -20.83 -13.07
N GLU A 105 4.53 -21.78 -13.32
CA GLU A 105 4.69 -22.97 -12.47
C GLU A 105 5.16 -22.60 -11.07
N LYS A 106 6.18 -21.73 -10.96
CA LYS A 106 6.68 -21.24 -9.66
C LYS A 106 5.66 -20.43 -8.86
N LEU A 107 4.79 -19.70 -9.55
CA LEU A 107 3.72 -18.90 -8.94
C LEU A 107 2.41 -19.69 -8.72
N LYS A 108 2.36 -20.98 -9.07
CA LYS A 108 1.18 -21.81 -8.86
C LYS A 108 0.82 -21.84 -7.37
N GLY A 109 -0.39 -21.40 -7.03
CA GLY A 109 -0.86 -21.30 -5.65
C GLY A 109 -0.34 -20.09 -4.87
N PHE A 110 0.50 -19.24 -5.47
CA PHE A 110 0.97 -18.01 -4.84
C PHE A 110 -0.18 -17.00 -4.72
N ARG A 111 -0.48 -16.57 -3.48
CA ARG A 111 -1.44 -15.49 -3.23
C ARG A 111 -0.83 -14.14 -3.58
N ASN A 112 -0.96 -13.75 -4.84
CA ASN A 112 -0.40 -12.51 -5.35
C ASN A 112 -1.11 -11.27 -4.77
N ASN A 113 -2.44 -11.28 -4.78
CA ASN A 113 -3.25 -10.23 -4.18
C ASN A 113 -3.55 -10.55 -2.72
N VAL A 114 -3.27 -9.60 -1.83
CA VAL A 114 -3.71 -9.67 -0.41
C VAL A 114 -4.24 -8.31 0.00
N TYR A 115 -5.40 -8.31 0.67
CA TYR A 115 -6.02 -7.13 1.24
C TYR A 115 -6.29 -7.29 2.74
N TRP A 116 -6.44 -6.17 3.45
CA TRP A 116 -6.89 -6.12 4.85
C TRP A 116 -7.68 -4.83 5.11
N GLY A 117 -8.20 -4.70 6.33
CA GLY A 117 -9.12 -3.63 6.72
C GLY A 117 -10.59 -3.98 6.46
N LYS A 118 -11.50 -3.11 6.91
CA LYS A 118 -12.94 -3.24 6.69
C LYS A 118 -13.33 -2.57 5.38
N TRP A 119 -13.79 -3.34 4.40
CA TRP A 119 -14.18 -2.85 3.07
C TRP A 119 -15.69 -2.61 2.91
N ARG A 120 -16.46 -2.72 4.00
CA ARG A 120 -17.87 -2.37 4.01
C ARG A 120 -18.06 -0.86 4.02
N ASP A 121 -19.22 -0.42 3.57
CA ASP A 121 -19.65 0.96 3.80
C ASP A 121 -19.60 1.25 5.30
N GLN A 122 -18.92 2.34 5.64
CA GLN A 122 -18.84 2.82 7.01
C GLN A 122 -20.15 3.54 7.31
N THR A 123 -20.71 3.28 8.47
CA THR A 123 -21.86 4.05 8.97
C THR A 123 -21.43 5.49 9.26
N TYR A 124 -22.39 6.42 9.28
CA TYR A 124 -22.14 7.82 9.67
C TYR A 124 -21.37 7.90 10.99
N GLU A 125 -21.82 7.15 12.01
CA GLU A 125 -21.23 7.10 13.35
C GLU A 125 -19.78 6.57 13.38
N GLU A 126 -19.43 5.71 12.43
CA GLU A 126 -18.06 5.21 12.26
C GLU A 126 -17.18 6.27 11.61
N ILE A 127 -17.70 6.98 10.60
CA ILE A 127 -17.00 8.06 9.91
C ILE A 127 -16.76 9.22 10.87
N GLU A 128 -17.76 9.60 11.66
CA GLU A 128 -17.68 10.66 12.66
C GLU A 128 -16.68 10.31 13.77
N ARG A 129 -16.73 9.08 14.33
CA ARG A 129 -15.72 8.63 15.30
C ARG A 129 -14.31 8.65 14.74
N GLU A 130 -14.15 8.28 13.48
CA GLU A 130 -12.85 8.30 12.82
C GLU A 130 -12.37 9.73 12.56
N ALA A 131 -13.28 10.65 12.25
CA ALA A 131 -13.03 12.07 12.12
C ALA A 131 -12.52 12.70 13.43
N ILE A 132 -13.22 12.43 14.54
CA ILE A 132 -12.84 12.90 15.89
C ILE A 132 -11.47 12.33 16.31
N ARG A 133 -11.27 11.02 16.13
CA ARG A 133 -10.00 10.37 16.50
C ARG A 133 -8.82 10.95 15.72
N ARG A 134 -9.04 11.27 14.44
CA ARG A 134 -8.01 11.87 13.57
C ARG A 134 -7.74 13.34 13.91
N GLU A 135 -8.72 14.11 14.35
CA GLU A 135 -8.50 15.49 14.82
C GLU A 135 -7.48 15.52 15.95
N ALA A 136 -7.64 14.62 16.94
CA ALA A 136 -6.75 14.49 18.08
C ALA A 136 -5.30 14.18 17.69
N ASP A 137 -5.11 13.33 16.67
CA ASP A 137 -3.77 12.87 16.26
C ASP A 137 -3.10 13.80 15.22
N THR A 138 -3.86 14.59 14.45
CA THR A 138 -3.37 15.14 13.16
C THR A 138 -3.80 16.56 12.81
N LYS A 139 -4.55 17.26 13.69
CA LYS A 139 -5.12 18.61 13.45
C LYS A 139 -6.01 18.72 12.21
N ILE A 140 -6.58 17.61 11.72
CA ILE A 140 -7.59 17.64 10.66
C ILE A 140 -8.95 17.83 11.30
N LYS A 141 -9.66 18.87 10.91
CA LYS A 141 -11.02 19.11 11.41
C LYS A 141 -11.97 17.98 11.00
N PRO A 142 -12.85 17.51 11.89
CA PRO A 142 -13.80 16.44 11.60
C PRO A 142 -14.70 16.74 10.39
N GLU A 143 -15.04 18.02 10.21
CA GLU A 143 -15.85 18.54 9.11
C GLU A 143 -15.29 18.13 7.74
N ILE A 144 -13.96 18.15 7.58
CA ILE A 144 -13.31 17.79 6.31
C ILE A 144 -13.51 16.30 6.01
N VAL A 145 -13.46 15.46 7.04
CA VAL A 145 -13.64 14.01 6.91
C VAL A 145 -15.11 13.69 6.61
N LEU A 146 -16.05 14.35 7.27
CA LEU A 146 -17.49 14.18 7.01
C LEU A 146 -17.85 14.61 5.58
N LEU A 147 -17.41 15.80 5.16
CA LEU A 147 -17.63 16.29 3.78
C LEU A 147 -17.03 15.36 2.72
N SER A 148 -15.83 14.81 2.95
CA SER A 148 -15.20 13.86 2.02
C SER A 148 -15.99 12.57 1.83
N ASN A 149 -16.81 12.20 2.81
CA ASN A 149 -17.72 11.05 2.75
C ASN A 149 -19.15 11.43 2.32
N LYS A 150 -19.35 12.65 1.80
CA LYS A 150 -20.66 13.21 1.40
C LYS A 150 -21.65 13.28 2.55
N ILE A 151 -21.13 13.46 3.75
CA ILE A 151 -21.91 13.64 4.96
C ILE A 151 -21.87 15.13 5.31
N CYS A 152 -23.04 15.72 5.55
CA CYS A 152 -23.10 17.09 6.05
C CYS A 152 -22.55 17.11 7.48
N PRO A 153 -21.50 17.91 7.75
CA PRO A 153 -21.05 18.20 9.11
C PRO A 153 -22.15 18.88 9.94
#